data_AF-A0A382DT05-F1
#
_entry.id   AF-A0A382DT05-F1
#
_cell.length_a   1.000
_cell.length_b   1.000
_cell.length_c   1.000
_cell.angle_alpha   90.00
_cell.angle_beta   90.00
_cell.angle_gamma   90.00
#
_symmetry.space_group_name_H-M   'P 1'
#
loop_
_entity.id
_entity.type
_entity.pdbx_description
1 polymer ?
#
loop_
_entity_poly.entity_id
_entity_poly.type
_entity_poly.pdbx_seq_one_letter_code
_entity_poly.pdbx_strand_id
1 'polypeptide(L)'
;VIDGGSSDGSFETINSYSSNIDYLISEPDNGIYNAINKGLLKVTGDIIGLLHAGDLFYDNNVISNISSCFKQGDCDLIYGHSIV
;
A
#
# COMPACT_ATOMS: atom_id res chain seq x y z
N VAL A 1 0.09 4.58 -5.00
CA VAL A 1 -1.00 3.74 -5.53
C VAL A 1 -0.72 3.41 -6.98
N ILE A 2 -0.80 2.13 -7.35
CA ILE A 2 -0.64 1.66 -8.72
C ILE A 2 -2.00 1.10 -9.13
N ASP A 3 -2.71 1.80 -10.01
CA ASP A 3 -3.97 1.35 -10.58
C ASP A 3 -3.72 0.59 -11.89
N GLY A 4 -4.41 -0.54 -12.07
CA GLY A 4 -4.20 -1.45 -13.20
C GLY A 4 -4.89 -1.04 -14.51
N GLY A 5 -5.26 0.24 -14.66
CA GLY A 5 -6.05 0.72 -15.79
C GLY A 5 -7.55 0.46 -15.59
N SER A 6 -8.06 0.79 -14.40
CA SER A 6 -9.46 0.57 -14.05
C SER A 6 -10.42 1.31 -14.98
N SER A 7 -11.59 0.71 -15.26
CA SER A 7 -12.64 1.27 -16.13
C SER A 7 -14.01 1.38 -15.45
N ASP A 8 -14.04 1.16 -14.13
CA ASP A 8 -15.24 1.09 -13.29
C ASP A 8 -15.45 2.31 -12.39
N GLY A 9 -14.67 3.38 -12.57
CA GLY A 9 -14.70 4.58 -11.72
C GLY A 9 -13.67 4.58 -10.58
N SER A 10 -12.88 3.51 -10.42
CA SER A 10 -11.87 3.42 -9.36
C SER A 10 -10.79 4.48 -9.49
N PHE A 11 -10.31 4.75 -10.72
CA PHE A 11 -9.27 5.75 -10.94
C PHE A 11 -9.72 7.15 -10.54
N GLU A 12 -10.94 7.56 -10.91
CA GLU A 12 -11.51 8.86 -10.55
C GLU A 12 -11.60 9.03 -9.04
N THR A 13 -12.03 7.96 -8.35
CA THR A 13 -12.09 7.93 -6.88
C THR A 13 -10.69 8.11 -6.29
N ILE A 14 -9.70 7.34 -6.73
CA ILE A 14 -8.31 7.44 -6.25
C ILE A 14 -7.73 8.83 -6.54
N ASN A 15 -7.94 9.36 -7.74
CA ASN A 15 -7.41 10.65 -8.17
C ASN A 15 -7.97 11.82 -7.35
N SER A 16 -9.18 11.68 -6.80
CA SER A 16 -9.74 12.67 -5.85
C SER A 16 -8.92 12.81 -4.56
N TYR A 17 -8.12 11.79 -4.20
CA TYR A 17 -7.19 11.79 -3.07
C TYR A 17 -5.73 12.05 -3.49
N SER A 18 -5.47 12.52 -4.71
CA SER A 18 -4.11 12.72 -5.24
C SER A 18 -3.24 13.62 -4.36
N SER A 19 -3.83 14.59 -3.64
CA SER A 19 -3.10 15.43 -2.67
C SER A 19 -2.54 14.66 -1.47
N ASN A 20 -3.04 13.45 -1.19
CA ASN A 20 -2.61 12.58 -0.10
C ASN A 20 -1.83 11.35 -0.58
N ILE A 21 -1.54 11.26 -1.87
CA ILE A 21 -0.86 10.12 -2.48
C ILE A 21 0.43 10.60 -3.13
N ASP A 22 1.58 10.18 -2.60
CA ASP A 22 2.89 10.62 -3.10
C ASP A 22 3.17 10.19 -4.55
N TYR A 23 2.64 9.04 -4.96
CA TYR A 23 2.81 8.50 -6.31
C TYR A 23 1.55 7.78 -6.77
N LEU A 24 0.97 8.24 -7.89
CA LEU A 24 -0.21 7.66 -8.51
C LEU A 24 0.06 7.45 -10.01
N ILE A 25 -0.16 6.22 -10.47
CA ILE A 25 -0.24 5.90 -11.90
C ILE A 25 -1.43 4.99 -12.17
N SER A 26 -2.00 5.08 -13.36
CA SER A 26 -3.01 4.16 -13.88
C SER A 26 -2.60 3.73 -15.29
N GLU A 27 -2.32 2.44 -15.43
CA GLU A 27 -1.97 1.83 -16.71
C GLU A 27 -2.24 0.32 -16.64
N PRO A 28 -2.55 -0.33 -17.77
CA PRO A 28 -2.73 -1.78 -17.80
C PRO A 28 -1.55 -2.52 -17.13
N ASP A 29 -1.89 -3.50 -16.30
CA ASP A 29 -0.94 -4.42 -15.71
C ASP A 29 -1.26 -5.87 -16.07
N ASN A 30 -0.27 -6.74 -15.87
CA ASN A 30 -0.42 -8.19 -16.08
C ASN A 30 -0.76 -8.92 -14.76
N GLY A 31 -1.47 -8.25 -13.86
CA GLY A 31 -1.87 -8.75 -12.55
C GLY A 31 -1.11 -8.13 -11.37
N ILE A 32 -1.50 -8.54 -10.16
CA ILE A 32 -1.12 -7.89 -8.89
C ILE A 32 0.39 -7.75 -8.68
N TYR A 33 1.18 -8.76 -9.06
CA TYR A 33 2.63 -8.70 -8.92
C TYR A 33 3.28 -7.67 -9.84
N ASN A 34 2.70 -7.42 -11.03
CA ASN A 34 3.19 -6.36 -11.90
C ASN A 34 2.96 -4.99 -11.26
N ALA A 35 1.79 -4.76 -10.65
CA ALA A 35 1.50 -3.55 -9.89
C ALA A 35 2.44 -3.39 -8.66
N ILE A 36 2.62 -4.45 -7.87
CA ILE A 36 3.53 -4.46 -6.71
C ILE A 36 4.95 -4.09 -7.16
N ASN A 37 5.49 -4.71 -8.21
CA ASN A 37 6.83 -4.43 -8.71
C ASN A 37 6.99 -2.98 -9.17
N LYS A 38 5.99 -2.40 -9.86
CA LYS A 38 6.01 -0.98 -10.24
C LYS A 38 6.07 -0.07 -9.00
N GLY A 39 5.32 -0.41 -7.95
CA GLY A 39 5.34 0.29 -6.68
C GLY A 39 6.69 0.21 -5.97
N LEU A 40 7.28 -0.99 -5.88
CA LEU A 40 8.59 -1.22 -5.24
C LEU A 40 9.73 -0.43 -5.89
N LEU A 41 9.64 -0.11 -7.19
CA LEU A 41 10.62 0.74 -7.86
C LEU A 41 10.53 2.23 -7.48
N LYS A 42 9.50 2.63 -6.72
CA LYS A 42 9.22 4.03 -6.35
C LYS A 42 9.29 4.29 -4.85
N VAL A 43 9.30 3.25 -4.02
CA VAL A 43 9.36 3.43 -2.56
C VAL A 43 10.73 3.96 -2.13
N THR A 44 10.74 4.78 -1.08
CA THR A 44 11.96 5.39 -0.50
C THR A 44 12.09 5.15 1.00
N GLY A 45 11.10 4.52 1.64
CA GLY A 45 11.09 4.25 3.07
C GLY A 45 11.83 2.97 3.44
N ASP A 46 12.26 2.89 4.70
CA ASP A 46 12.98 1.73 5.25
C ASP A 46 12.08 0.51 5.51
N ILE A 47 10.77 0.75 5.67
CA ILE A 47 9.76 -0.27 5.93
C ILE A 47 8.78 -0.30 4.76
N ILE A 48 8.59 -1.47 4.16
CA ILE A 48 7.66 -1.69 3.05
C ILE A 48 6.47 -2.49 3.54
N GLY A 49 5.27 -1.94 3.36
CA GLY A 49 3.99 -2.62 3.60
C GLY A 49 3.17 -2.67 2.32
N LEU A 50 2.44 -3.77 2.12
CA LEU A 50 1.48 -3.95 1.03
C LEU A 50 0.07 -3.93 1.61
N LEU A 51 -0.81 -3.12 1.03
CA LEU A 51 -2.24 -3.07 1.36
C LEU A 51 -3.02 -3.18 0.04
N HIS A 52 -3.91 -4.17 -0.07
CA HIS A 52 -4.71 -4.36 -1.28
C HIS A 52 -5.98 -3.49 -1.24
N ALA A 53 -6.57 -3.23 -2.41
CA ALA A 53 -7.69 -2.30 -2.55
C ALA A 53 -8.96 -2.69 -1.78
N GLY A 54 -9.14 -3.98 -1.46
CA GLY A 54 -10.26 -4.48 -0.67
C GLY A 54 -10.01 -4.50 0.83
N ASP A 55 -8.80 -4.17 1.28
CA ASP A 55 -8.38 -4.30 2.67
C ASP A 55 -8.37 -2.93 3.38
N LEU A 56 -8.46 -2.98 4.71
CA LEU A 56 -8.35 -1.83 5.60
C LEU A 56 -7.44 -2.18 6.78
N PHE A 57 -6.81 -1.17 7.37
CA PHE A 57 -6.20 -1.35 8.69
C PHE A 57 -7.27 -1.53 9.75
N TYR A 58 -7.01 -2.44 10.70
CA TYR A 58 -7.94 -2.76 11.79
C TYR A 58 -8.35 -1.52 12.61
N ASP A 59 -7.36 -0.66 12.92
CA ASP A 59 -7.59 0.60 13.60
C ASP A 59 -6.55 1.66 13.18
N ASN A 60 -6.70 2.87 13.71
CA ASN A 60 -5.83 4.02 13.41
C ASN A 60 -4.41 3.91 13.99
N ASN A 61 -4.11 2.91 14.81
CA ASN A 61 -2.82 2.73 15.48
C ASN A 61 -1.92 1.69 14.81
N VAL A 62 -2.41 0.96 13.79
CA VAL A 62 -1.66 -0.14 13.16
C VAL A 62 -0.28 0.30 12.66
N ILE A 63 -0.20 1.41 11.91
CA ILE A 63 1.07 1.90 11.38
C ILE A 63 2.03 2.36 12.50
N SER A 64 1.53 3.05 13.53
CA SER A 64 2.37 3.46 14.67
C SER A 64 2.88 2.28 15.48
N ASN A 65 2.08 1.21 15.60
CA ASN A 65 2.47 -0.02 16.28
C ASN A 65 3.58 -0.75 15.49
N ILE A 66 3.41 -0.90 14.18
CA ILE A 66 4.43 -1.49 13.29
C ILE A 66 5.75 -0.71 13.39
N SER A 67 5.69 0.62 13.25
CA SER A 67 6.89 1.47 13.35
C SER A 67 7.58 1.33 14.71
N SER A 68 6.80 1.21 15.80
CA SER A 68 7.35 1.05 17.15
C SER A 68 8.02 -0.32 17.35
N CYS A 69 7.45 -1.38 16.79
CA CYS A 69 8.04 -2.72 16.83
C CYS A 69 9.41 -2.77 16.12
N PHE A 70 9.52 -2.21 14.91
CA PHE A 70 10.80 -2.11 14.18
C PHE A 70 11.84 -1.26 14.92
N LYS A 71 11.43 -0.29 15.73
CA LYS A 71 12.36 0.53 16.53
C LYS A 71 12.84 -0.15 17.80
N GLN A 72 12.02 -1.02 18.40
CA GLN A 72 12.30 -1.64 19.70
C GLN A 72 13.07 -2.94 19.59
N GLY A 73 12.94 -3.65 18.47
CA GLY A 73 13.60 -4.93 18.23
C GLY A 73 14.48 -4.90 16.98
N ASP A 74 15.37 -5.88 16.89
CA ASP A 74 16.08 -6.23 15.66
C ASP A 74 15.21 -7.23 14.89
N CYS A 75 14.19 -6.73 14.18
CA CYS A 75 13.25 -7.55 13.41
C CYS A 75 13.24 -7.14 11.95
N ASP A 76 13.42 -8.12 11.05
CA ASP A 76 13.37 -7.90 9.60
C ASP A 76 11.93 -7.97 9.04
N LEU A 77 11.01 -8.61 9.77
CA LEU A 77 9.64 -8.86 9.32
C LEU A 77 8.64 -8.79 10.46
N ILE A 78 7.49 -8.17 10.19
CA ILE A 78 6.33 -8.14 11.07
C ILE A 78 5.12 -8.65 10.29
N TYR A 79 4.31 -9.50 10.92
CA TYR A 79 3.00 -9.88 10.41
C TYR A 79 1.93 -9.51 11.44
N GLY A 80 0.79 -9.01 10.95
CA GLY A 80 -0.38 -8.69 11.77
C GLY A 80 -1.40 -9.82 11.73
N HIS A 81 -2.30 -9.83 12.72
CA HIS A 81 -3.50 -10.65 12.66
C HIS A 81 -4.56 -9.97 11.79
N SER A 82 -5.29 -10.74 11.00
CA SER A 82 -6.43 -10.26 10.23
C SER A 82 -7.73 -10.84 10.78
N ILE A 83 -8.81 -10.08 10.66
CA ILE A 83 -10.16 -10.55 10.88
C ILE A 83 -10.84 -10.47 9.50
N VAL A 84 -11.43 -11.58 9.07
CA VAL A 84 -12.15 -11.70 7.80
C VAL A 84 -13.64 -11.54 8.04
#